data_AF-A0A5C7FKW6-F1
#
_entry.id   AF-A0A5C7FKW6-F1
#
_cell.length_a   1.000
_cell.length_b   1.000
_cell.length_c   1.000
_cell.angle_alpha   90.00
_cell.angle_beta   90.00
_cell.angle_gamma   90.00
#
_symmetry.space_group_name_H-M   'P 1'
#
loop_
_entity.id
_entity.type
_entity.pdbx_description
1 polymer ?
#
loop_
_entity_poly.entity_id
_entity_poly.type
_entity_poly.pdbx_seq_one_letter_code
_entity_poly.pdbx_strand_id
1 'polypeptide(L)'
;MSIASFFLSSTASLPTKANLIFGKANSAQVESALRATPVNKEGRTGDMVSILNSIGALYSVPYVLYQKGLSCAEIANQLNLPEGTVKSRIFTGRVKIKQMLCERKKR
;
A
#
# COMPACT_ATOMS: atom_id res chain seq x y z
N MET A 1 18.98 40.61 33.65
CA MET A 1 19.08 39.58 32.60
C MET A 1 17.66 39.19 32.20
N SER A 2 17.06 39.97 31.30
CA SER A 2 15.69 39.80 30.83
C SER A 2 15.77 39.40 29.36
N ILE A 3 15.35 38.17 29.04
CA ILE A 3 15.14 37.73 27.67
C ILE A 3 13.64 37.60 27.53
N ALA A 4 13.10 38.49 26.73
CA ALA A 4 11.70 38.80 26.61
C ALA A 4 10.89 37.61 26.09
N SER A 5 9.79 37.35 26.79
CA SER A 5 8.51 36.93 26.22
C SER A 5 8.15 37.82 25.02
N PHE A 6 8.33 37.29 23.82
CA PHE A 6 7.98 37.94 22.56
C PHE A 6 7.39 36.88 21.63
N PHE A 7 6.07 36.70 21.67
CA PHE A 7 5.24 36.86 20.48
C PHE A 7 3.76 36.80 20.88
N LEU A 8 3.17 37.98 20.87
CA LEU A 8 1.76 38.26 21.04
C LEU A 8 1.01 37.84 19.76
N SER A 9 -0.11 37.16 19.95
CA SER A 9 -1.33 37.11 19.13
C SER A 9 -1.23 37.49 17.63
N SER A 10 -1.54 36.55 16.73
CA SER A 10 -2.05 36.89 15.40
C SER A 10 -3.01 35.82 14.87
N THR A 11 -4.23 36.26 14.62
CA THR A 11 -5.31 35.57 13.94
C THR A 11 -4.95 35.19 12.49
N ALA A 12 -5.21 33.94 12.10
CA ALA A 12 -5.43 33.49 10.71
C ALA A 12 -5.90 32.02 10.79
N SER A 13 -7.19 31.70 10.75
CA SER A 13 -8.01 31.55 9.54
C SER A 13 -7.23 31.14 8.28
N LEU A 14 -7.64 29.99 7.72
CA LEU A 14 -7.37 29.44 6.38
C LEU A 14 -6.13 28.53 6.23
N PRO A 15 -6.34 27.23 6.02
CA PRO A 15 -5.68 26.49 4.95
C PRO A 15 -6.54 26.59 3.68
N THR A 16 -6.43 27.71 2.94
CA THR A 16 -6.77 27.72 1.51
C THR A 16 -5.50 27.42 0.74
N LYS A 17 -5.40 26.20 0.20
CA LYS A 17 -4.88 25.88 -1.15
C LYS A 17 -4.53 24.40 -1.26
N ALA A 18 -5.48 23.62 -1.77
CA ALA A 18 -5.29 22.56 -2.76
C ALA A 18 -6.70 22.06 -3.12
N ASN A 19 -7.47 22.95 -3.73
CA ASN A 19 -7.86 22.75 -5.13
C ASN A 19 -8.55 21.38 -5.33
N LEU A 20 -9.82 21.44 -4.96
CA LEU A 20 -10.95 20.66 -5.44
C LEU A 20 -10.83 20.36 -6.95
N ILE A 21 -10.13 19.29 -7.30
CA ILE A 21 -10.48 18.47 -8.47
C ILE A 21 -11.14 17.20 -7.92
N PHE A 22 -12.25 17.39 -7.19
CA PHE A 22 -13.23 16.32 -6.98
C PHE A 22 -14.14 16.30 -8.22
N GLY A 23 -13.52 16.10 -9.37
CA GLY A 23 -14.19 15.88 -10.63
C GLY A 23 -14.78 14.49 -10.62
N LYS A 24 -16.07 14.40 -10.28
CA LYS A 24 -17.02 13.35 -10.72
C LYS A 24 -16.35 12.04 -11.16
N ALA A 25 -16.07 11.15 -10.20
CA ALA A 25 -16.02 9.73 -10.49
C ALA A 25 -17.07 9.06 -9.63
N ASN A 26 -18.13 8.68 -10.32
CA ASN A 26 -19.32 8.02 -9.83
C ASN A 26 -18.94 6.80 -8.98
N SER A 27 -19.22 6.85 -7.68
CA SER A 27 -19.01 5.76 -6.72
C SER A 27 -19.86 4.51 -7.02
N ALA A 28 -20.67 4.52 -8.08
CA ALA A 28 -21.46 3.38 -8.55
C ALA A 28 -20.92 2.69 -9.82
N GLN A 29 -19.77 3.10 -10.37
CA GLN A 29 -19.14 2.40 -11.52
C GLN A 29 -17.82 1.68 -11.20
N VAL A 30 -17.23 1.88 -10.02
CA VAL A 30 -15.93 1.26 -9.69
C VAL A 30 -16.09 -0.21 -9.24
N GLU A 31 -17.25 -0.59 -8.71
CA GLU A 31 -17.54 -1.97 -8.27
C GLU A 31 -17.76 -2.95 -9.43
N SER A 32 -18.18 -2.47 -10.61
CA SER A 32 -18.59 -3.35 -11.72
C SER A 32 -17.42 -3.86 -12.58
N ALA A 33 -16.21 -3.27 -12.44
CA ALA A 33 -15.03 -3.62 -13.22
C ALA A 33 -14.12 -4.67 -12.55
N LEU A 34 -14.32 -4.98 -11.26
CA LEU A 34 -13.45 -5.92 -10.51
C LEU A 34 -13.86 -7.39 -10.65
N ARG A 35 -14.81 -7.73 -11.53
CA ARG A 35 -15.33 -9.11 -11.71
C ARG A 35 -14.60 -9.94 -12.77
N ALA A 36 -13.70 -9.37 -13.56
CA ALA A 36 -13.05 -10.11 -14.66
C ALA A 36 -11.52 -10.00 -14.63
N THR A 37 -10.91 -10.43 -13.53
CA THR A 37 -9.56 -11.01 -13.66
C THR A 37 -9.69 -12.51 -13.54
N PRO A 38 -9.62 -13.28 -14.66
CA PRO A 38 -9.21 -14.66 -14.55
C PRO A 38 -7.76 -14.63 -14.04
N VAL A 39 -7.57 -14.69 -12.72
CA VAL A 39 -6.34 -15.21 -12.11
C VAL A 39 -6.32 -16.72 -12.37
N ASN A 40 -6.34 -17.09 -13.65
CA ASN A 40 -5.89 -18.40 -14.06
C ASN A 40 -4.36 -18.33 -14.15
N LYS A 41 -3.73 -18.68 -13.02
CA LYS A 41 -2.40 -19.30 -13.02
C LYS A 41 -2.53 -20.62 -12.26
N GLU A 42 -3.40 -21.48 -12.78
CA GLU A 42 -3.47 -22.88 -12.41
C GLU A 42 -2.12 -23.52 -12.76
N GLY A 43 -1.32 -23.84 -11.74
CA GLY A 43 -0.08 -24.61 -11.93
C GLY A 43 1.02 -24.45 -10.87
N ARG A 44 1.02 -23.40 -10.02
CA ARG A 44 2.06 -23.22 -8.97
C ARG A 44 1.57 -22.57 -7.67
N THR A 45 0.27 -22.66 -7.38
CA THR A 45 -0.31 -22.03 -6.18
C THR A 45 0.32 -22.54 -4.88
N GLY A 46 0.67 -23.84 -4.80
CA GLY A 46 1.31 -24.42 -3.61
C GLY A 46 2.67 -23.79 -3.27
N ASP A 47 3.52 -23.55 -4.28
CA ASP A 47 4.85 -22.97 -4.07
C ASP A 47 4.77 -21.52 -3.61
N MET A 48 3.87 -20.75 -4.22
CA MET A 48 3.63 -19.35 -3.89
C MET A 48 3.08 -19.22 -2.48
N VAL A 49 2.08 -20.01 -2.11
CA VAL A 49 1.49 -20.00 -0.76
C VAL A 49 2.56 -20.36 0.29
N SER A 50 3.40 -21.35 0.01
CA SER A 50 4.51 -21.71 0.91
C SER A 50 5.51 -20.56 1.10
N ILE A 51 5.87 -19.85 0.02
CA ILE A 51 6.77 -18.68 0.12
C ILE A 51 6.11 -17.54 0.88
N LEU A 52 4.83 -17.27 0.63
CA LEU A 52 4.07 -16.23 1.33
C LEU A 52 3.94 -16.52 2.83
N ASN A 53 3.80 -17.79 3.21
CA ASN A 53 3.82 -18.21 4.61
C ASN A 53 5.21 -18.02 5.23
N SER A 54 6.29 -18.34 4.51
CA SER A 54 7.67 -18.18 5.00
C SER A 54 8.09 -16.73 5.22
N ILE A 55 7.64 -15.78 4.38
CA ILE A 55 7.97 -14.35 4.57
C ILE A 55 7.15 -13.68 5.68
N GLY A 56 6.00 -14.26 6.04
CA GLY A 56 5.12 -13.78 7.10
C GLY A 56 4.07 -12.76 6.65
N ALA A 57 2.98 -12.69 7.42
CA ALA A 57 1.81 -11.82 7.18
C ALA A 57 2.17 -10.33 7.02
N LEU A 58 3.24 -9.88 7.69
CA LEU A 58 3.69 -8.49 7.66
C LEU A 58 4.09 -8.00 6.26
N TYR A 59 4.56 -8.91 5.40
CA TYR A 59 4.93 -8.61 4.02
C TYR A 59 3.95 -9.24 3.02
N SER A 60 3.37 -10.40 3.32
CA SER A 60 2.45 -11.08 2.41
C SER A 60 1.10 -10.35 2.27
N VAL A 61 0.55 -9.82 3.36
CA VAL A 61 -0.73 -9.07 3.35
C VAL A 61 -0.66 -7.84 2.44
N PRO A 62 0.26 -6.87 2.66
CA PRO A 62 0.33 -5.70 1.78
C PRO A 62 0.70 -6.07 0.34
N TYR A 63 1.50 -7.12 0.12
CA TYR A 63 1.81 -7.60 -1.22
C TYR A 63 0.59 -8.18 -1.95
N VAL A 64 -0.23 -9.00 -1.29
CA VAL A 64 -1.45 -9.58 -1.87
C VAL A 64 -2.48 -8.50 -2.15
N LEU A 65 -2.66 -7.54 -1.24
CA LEU A 65 -3.55 -6.39 -1.44
C LEU A 65 -3.11 -5.56 -2.66
N TYR A 66 -1.82 -5.28 -2.78
CA TYR A 66 -1.27 -4.58 -3.94
C TYR A 66 -1.45 -5.36 -5.24
N GLN A 67 -1.26 -6.69 -5.22
CA GLN A 67 -1.54 -7.57 -6.37
C GLN A 67 -3.01 -7.59 -6.79
N LYS A 68 -3.95 -7.28 -5.88
CA LYS A 68 -5.38 -7.15 -6.18
C LYS A 68 -5.74 -5.81 -6.86
N GLY A 69 -4.78 -4.90 -7.04
CA GLY A 69 -4.99 -3.61 -7.67
C GLY A 69 -5.26 -2.45 -6.71
N LEU A 70 -5.16 -2.67 -5.40
CA LEU A 70 -5.29 -1.61 -4.40
C LEU A 70 -4.07 -0.67 -4.45
N SER A 71 -4.34 0.63 -4.32
CA SER A 71 -3.29 1.64 -4.23
C SER A 71 -2.55 1.57 -2.89
N CYS A 72 -1.30 2.03 -2.85
CA CYS A 72 -0.52 2.07 -1.61
C CYS A 72 -1.19 2.94 -0.52
N ALA A 73 -1.93 3.97 -0.93
CA ALA A 73 -2.69 4.85 -0.04
C ALA A 73 -3.89 4.12 0.60
N GLU A 74 -4.64 3.33 -0.17
CA GLU A 74 -5.76 2.52 0.36
C GLU A 74 -5.28 1.46 1.34
N ILE A 75 -4.17 0.77 1.01
CA ILE A 75 -3.56 -0.24 1.88
C ILE A 75 -3.02 0.40 3.16
N ALA A 76 -2.43 1.59 3.06
CA ALA A 76 -1.98 2.38 4.21
C ALA A 76 -3.12 2.72 5.16
N ASN A 77 -4.26 3.16 4.61
CA ASN A 77 -5.46 3.45 5.40
C ASN A 77 -6.05 2.19 6.05
N GLN A 78 -6.11 1.06 5.34
CA GLN A 78 -6.63 -0.20 5.89
C GLN A 78 -5.74 -0.76 7.01
N LEU A 79 -4.42 -0.68 6.86
CA LEU A 79 -3.46 -1.20 7.83
C LEU A 79 -3.09 -0.19 8.92
N ASN A 80 -3.58 1.05 8.84
CA ASN A 80 -3.18 2.17 9.70
C ASN A 80 -1.65 2.36 9.74
N LEU A 81 -1.03 2.33 8.56
CA LEU A 81 0.42 2.48 8.39
C LEU A 81 0.71 3.64 7.43
N PRO A 82 1.86 4.34 7.58
CA PRO A 82 2.23 5.36 6.61
C PRO A 82 2.54 4.73 5.24
N GLU A 83 2.18 5.44 4.16
CA GLU A 83 2.33 4.96 2.78
C GLU A 83 3.77 4.55 2.46
N GLY A 84 4.75 5.27 3.01
CA GLY A 84 6.18 4.93 2.89
C GLY A 84 6.51 3.55 3.46
N THR A 85 5.92 3.18 4.60
CA THR A 85 6.10 1.85 5.21
C THR A 85 5.42 0.77 4.38
N VAL A 86 4.24 1.05 3.80
CA VAL A 86 3.56 0.11 2.91
C VAL A 86 4.38 -0.17 1.65
N LYS A 87 4.87 0.88 0.98
CA LYS A 87 5.77 0.76 -0.18
C LYS A 87 7.01 -0.07 0.14
N SER A 88 7.65 0.22 1.26
CA SER A 88 8.82 -0.53 1.74
C SER A 88 8.49 -2.01 1.95
N ARG A 89 7.37 -2.33 2.63
CA ARG A 89 6.94 -3.72 2.87
C ARG A 89 6.65 -4.48 1.58
N ILE A 90 5.98 -3.85 0.60
CA ILE A 90 5.72 -4.47 -0.71
C ILE A 90 7.03 -4.75 -1.45
N PHE A 91 7.96 -3.79 -1.45
CA PHE A 91 9.26 -3.93 -2.11
C PHE A 91 10.09 -5.06 -1.46
N THR A 92 10.23 -5.05 -0.13
CA THR A 92 10.93 -6.10 0.60
C THR A 92 10.28 -7.47 0.39
N GLY A 93 8.94 -7.55 0.39
CA GLY A 93 8.20 -8.77 0.09
C GLY A 93 8.57 -9.34 -1.28
N ARG A 94 8.60 -8.49 -2.33
CA ARG A 94 9.00 -8.88 -3.69
C ARG A 94 10.44 -9.40 -3.76
N VAL A 95 11.38 -8.73 -3.09
CA VAL A 95 12.80 -9.14 -3.06
C VAL A 95 12.92 -10.52 -2.41
N LYS A 96 12.28 -10.73 -1.25
CA LYS A 96 12.30 -12.03 -0.55
C LYS A 96 11.66 -13.14 -1.38
N ILE A 97 10.51 -12.88 -2.00
CA ILE A 97 9.84 -13.86 -2.87
C ILE A 97 10.77 -14.23 -4.04
N LYS A 98 11.38 -13.25 -4.70
CA LYS A 98 12.31 -13.48 -5.81
C LYS A 98 13.54 -14.29 -5.36
N GLN A 99 14.09 -14.00 -4.19
CA GLN A 99 15.22 -14.74 -3.62
C GLN A 99 14.84 -16.21 -3.37
N MET A 100 13.71 -16.47 -2.72
CA MET A 100 13.22 -17.83 -2.45
C MET A 100 12.97 -18.63 -3.73
N LEU A 101 12.41 -17.98 -4.76
CA LEU A 101 12.20 -18.59 -6.07
C LEU A 101 13.53 -18.89 -6.78
N CYS A 102 14.51 -17.99 -6.67
CA CYS A 102 15.84 -18.17 -7.26
C CYS A 102 16.59 -19.33 -6.60
N GLU A 103 16.56 -19.41 -5.26
CA GLU A 103 17.18 -20.51 -4.49
C GLU A 103 16.59 -21.87 -4.87
N ARG A 104 15.27 -21.96 -5.06
CA ARG A 104 14.64 -23.23 -5.46
C ARG A 104 15.02 -23.68 -6.87
N LYS A 105 15.26 -22.75 -7.80
CA LYS A 105 15.67 -23.07 -9.18
C LYS A 105 17.11 -23.60 -9.27
N LYS A 106 17.93 -23.42 -8.23
CA LYS A 106 19.32 -23.90 -8.17
C LYS A 106 19.46 -25.36 -7.69
N ARG A 107 18.38 -25.98 -7.22
CA ARG A 107 18.34 -27.41 -6.88
C ARG A 107 17.90 -28.23 -8.08
#